data_AF-A0A3D3PMG1-F1
#
_entry.id   AF-A0A3D3PMG1-F1
#
_cell.length_a   1.000
_cell.length_b   1.000
_cell.length_c   1.000
_cell.angle_alpha   90.00
_cell.angle_beta   90.00
_cell.angle_gamma   90.00
#
_symmetry.space_group_name_H-M   'P 1'
#
loop_
_entity.id
_entity.type
_entity.pdbx_description
1 polymer ?
#
loop_
_entity_poly.entity_id
_entity_poly.type
_entity_poly.pdbx_seq_one_letter_code
_entity_poly.pdbx_strand_id
1 'polypeptide(L)' 'PPQDVLTGFLNAQGNALGRPVGVAIDRAGALLVADDVGNVVWRVTPAPSSK' A
#
# COMPACT_ATOMS: atom_id res chain seq x y z
N PRO A 1 -3.54 -12.92 13.64
CA PRO A 1 -2.60 -11.81 13.97
C PRO A 1 -2.66 -10.74 12.88
N PRO A 2 -2.24 -9.49 13.14
CA PRO A 2 -2.05 -8.49 12.10
C PRO A 2 -1.09 -9.00 11.01
N GLN A 3 -1.29 -8.56 9.76
CA GLN A 3 -0.45 -8.89 8.61
C GLN A 3 -0.09 -7.61 7.86
N ASP A 4 1.15 -7.53 7.40
CA ASP A 4 1.59 -6.45 6.52
C ASP A 4 1.07 -6.69 5.11
N VAL A 5 0.42 -5.68 4.53
CA VAL A 5 -0.23 -5.76 3.20
C VAL A 5 0.40 -4.86 2.15
N LEU A 6 1.17 -3.87 2.58
CA LEU A 6 1.92 -2.96 1.71
C LEU A 6 3.10 -2.39 2.52
N THR A 7 4.32 -2.60 2.05
CA THR A 7 5.56 -2.21 2.73
C THR A 7 6.51 -1.54 1.74
N GLY A 8 7.73 -1.17 2.17
CA GLY A 8 8.75 -0.56 1.30
C GLY A 8 8.71 0.96 1.22
N PHE A 9 7.96 1.63 2.10
CA PHE A 9 7.90 3.10 2.17
C PHE A 9 9.17 3.76 2.74
N LEU A 10 10.08 2.98 3.32
CA LEU A 10 11.36 3.45 3.82
C LEU A 10 12.50 2.73 3.09
N ASN A 11 13.56 3.46 2.77
CA ASN A 11 14.82 2.85 2.33
C ASN A 11 15.62 2.30 3.53
N ALA A 12 16.77 1.68 3.26
CA ALA A 12 17.63 1.08 4.29
C ALA A 12 18.20 2.12 5.30
N GLN A 13 18.23 3.40 4.93
CA GLN A 13 18.67 4.50 5.79
C GLN A 13 17.52 5.15 6.56
N GLY A 14 16.29 4.64 6.41
CA GLY A 14 15.09 5.19 7.05
C GLY A 14 14.51 6.43 6.36
N ASN A 15 14.99 6.79 5.17
CA ASN A 15 14.42 7.88 4.39
C ASN A 15 13.10 7.43 3.75
N ALA A 16 12.11 8.31 3.76
CA ALA A 16 10.82 8.05 3.13
C ALA A 16 10.93 8.00 1.59
N LEU A 17 10.47 6.89 1.03
CA LEU A 17 10.18 6.72 -0.41
C LEU A 17 8.68 6.89 -0.70
N GLY A 18 7.86 6.88 0.36
CA GLY A 18 6.45 7.25 0.34
C GLY A 18 5.95 7.53 1.76
N ARG A 19 4.78 8.15 1.88
CA ARG A 19 4.12 8.50 3.15
C ARG A 19 2.62 8.23 3.04
N PRO A 20 2.15 7.02 3.41
CA PRO A 20 0.73 6.70 3.45
C PRO A 20 -0.02 7.65 4.39
N VAL A 21 -1.01 8.38 3.87
CA VAL A 21 -1.79 9.36 4.64
C VAL A 21 -3.28 9.01 4.73
N GLY A 22 -3.75 8.07 3.92
CA GLY A 22 -5.16 7.68 3.91
C GLY A 22 -5.37 6.29 3.32
N VAL A 23 -6.42 5.62 3.78
CA VAL A 23 -6.86 4.32 3.29
C VAL A 23 -8.36 4.29 3.03
N ALA A 24 -8.77 3.56 1.99
CA ALA A 24 -10.18 3.32 1.67
C ALA A 24 -10.33 1.95 0.99
N ILE A 25 -11.54 1.38 1.03
CA ILE A 25 -11.89 0.19 0.25
C ILE A 25 -12.66 0.64 -0.99
N ASP A 26 -12.23 0.20 -2.18
CA ASP A 26 -12.93 0.50 -3.42
C ASP A 26 -14.16 -0.41 -3.62
N ARG A 27 -14.98 -0.15 -4.66
CA ARG A 27 -16.19 -0.94 -4.94
C ARG A 27 -15.90 -2.39 -5.32
N ALA A 28 -14.69 -2.71 -5.76
CA ALA A 28 -14.26 -4.05 -6.11
C ALA A 28 -13.61 -4.79 -4.92
N GLY A 29 -13.51 -4.14 -3.75
CA GLY A 29 -12.94 -4.71 -2.54
C GLY A 29 -11.42 -4.55 -2.42
N ALA A 30 -10.77 -3.77 -3.28
CA ALA A 30 -9.34 -3.49 -3.16
C ALA A 30 -9.07 -2.44 -2.08
N LEU A 31 -7.91 -2.55 -1.40
CA LEU A 31 -7.42 -1.52 -0.49
C LEU A 31 -6.69 -0.44 -1.29
N LEU A 32 -7.22 0.78 -1.23
CA LEU A 32 -6.57 1.98 -1.75
C LEU A 32 -5.72 2.61 -0.65
N VAL A 33 -4.47 2.96 -0.99
CA VAL A 33 -3.55 3.67 -0.10
C VAL A 33 -3.07 4.94 -0.79
N ALA A 34 -3.41 6.10 -0.23
CA ALA A 34 -2.95 7.39 -0.74
C ALA A 34 -1.55 7.70 -0.17
N ASP A 35 -0.58 7.88 -1.06
CA ASP A 35 0.81 8.17 -0.74
C ASP A 35 1.16 9.61 -1.13
N ASP A 36 1.44 10.43 -0.13
CA ASP A 36 1.74 11.86 -0.28
C ASP A 36 3.12 12.10 -0.91
N VAL A 37 4.18 11.46 -0.39
CA VAL A 37 5.55 11.63 -0.91
C VAL A 37 5.70 11.03 -2.31
N GLY A 38 5.08 9.87 -2.53
CA GLY A 38 5.11 9.21 -3.84
C GLY A 38 4.23 9.88 -4.89
N ASN A 39 3.27 10.73 -4.48
CA ASN A 39 2.24 11.32 -5.34
C ASN A 39 1.50 10.23 -6.15
N VAL A 40 1.14 9.13 -5.49
CA VAL A 40 0.47 7.97 -6.11
C VAL A 40 -0.62 7.42 -5.21
N VAL A 41 -1.58 6.71 -5.81
CA VAL A 41 -2.53 5.86 -5.08
C VAL A 41 -2.23 4.41 -5.42
N TRP A 42 -1.82 3.64 -4.41
CA TRP A 42 -1.61 2.21 -4.54
C TRP A 42 -2.94 1.47 -4.45
N ARG A 43 -3.17 0.50 -5.33
CA ARG A 43 -4.33 -0.40 -5.28
C ARG A 43 -3.87 -1.82 -4.97
N VAL A 44 -4.11 -2.28 -3.75
CA VAL A 44 -3.67 -3.58 -3.25
C VAL A 44 -4.80 -4.59 -3.42
N THR A 45 -4.51 -5.70 -4.09
CA THR A 45 -5.43 -6.83 -4.31
C THR A 45 -4.79 -8.14 -3.84
N PRO A 46 -5.58 -9.18 -3.54
CA PRO A 46 -5.04 -10.51 -3.33
C PRO A 46 -4.17 -10.95 -4.50
N ALA A 47 -3.08 -11.67 -4.22
CA ALA A 47 -2.31 -12.30 -5.27
C ALA A 47 -3.21 -13.31 -6.03
N PRO A 48 -2.99 -13.53 -7.33
CA PRO A 48 -3.68 -14.60 -8.05
C PRO A 48 -3.47 -15.92 -7.31
N SER A 49 -4.53 -16.70 -7.14
CA SER A 49 -4.38 -18.06 -6.63
C SER A 49 -3.58 -18.87 -7.65
N SER A 50 -2.39 -19.34 -7.27
CA SER A 50 -1.74 -20.43 -8.00
C SER A 50 -2.67 -21.64 -7.94
N LYS A 51 -3.10 -22.11 -9.10
CA LYS A 51 -3.87 -23.35 -9.21
C LYS A 51 -2.94 -24.56 -9.24
#